data_AF-A0A7W6KI04-F1
#
_entry.id   AF-A0A7W6KI04-F1
#
_cell.length_a   1.000
_cell.length_b   1.000
_cell.length_c   1.000
_cell.angle_alpha   90.00
_cell.angle_beta   90.00
_cell.angle_gamma   90.00
#
_symmetry.space_group_name_H-M   'P 1'
#
loop_
_entity.id
_entity.type
_entity.pdbx_description
1 polymer ?
#
loop_
_entity_poly.entity_id
_entity_poly.type
_entity_poly.pdbx_seq_one_letter_code
_entity_poly.pdbx_strand_id
1 'polypeptide(L)'
;MTPDVIVSTAADISIAILSLALLLTAVRVVKGPTLPDRVLSLDMLVAVAMGFIVVIAIRSGFTLYIDIAIALGLVGFLATVAFARFIRSSAMRDETETGFQVRPHPMAYDSGSNGEDVPVVSADEAKKD
;
A
#
# COMPACT_ATOMS: atom_id res chain seq x y z
N MET A 1 -43.43 -14.64 12.69
CA MET A 1 -42.17 -15.03 12.03
C MET A 1 -41.38 -15.87 13.03
N THR A 2 -40.96 -17.07 12.65
CA THR A 2 -40.08 -17.87 13.52
C THR A 2 -38.66 -17.29 13.46
N PRO A 3 -37.86 -17.41 14.53
CA PRO A 3 -36.48 -16.90 14.56
C PRO A 3 -35.62 -17.42 13.40
N ASP A 4 -35.84 -18.67 12.97
CA ASP A 4 -35.10 -19.30 11.86
C ASP A 4 -35.32 -18.61 10.51
N VAL A 5 -36.52 -18.09 10.27
CA VAL A 5 -36.84 -17.36 9.03
C VAL A 5 -36.11 -16.03 8.98
N ILE A 6 -35.93 -15.37 10.13
CA ILE A 6 -35.21 -14.10 10.21
C ILE A 6 -33.72 -14.33 9.88
N VAL A 7 -33.10 -15.32 10.51
CA VAL A 7 -31.68 -15.63 10.31
C VAL A 7 -31.39 -16.07 8.88
N SER A 8 -32.23 -16.95 8.31
CA SER A 8 -32.06 -17.41 6.92
C SER A 8 -32.20 -16.27 5.91
N THR A 9 -33.22 -15.44 6.05
CA THR A 9 -33.43 -14.28 5.16
C THR A 9 -32.27 -13.28 5.28
N ALA A 10 -31.81 -12.98 6.50
CA ALA A 10 -30.66 -12.10 6.71
C ALA A 10 -29.36 -12.67 6.13
N ALA A 11 -29.14 -13.99 6.21
CA ALA A 11 -27.99 -14.65 5.63
C ALA A 11 -28.01 -14.60 4.10
N ASP A 12 -29.17 -14.80 3.47
CA ASP A 12 -29.31 -14.71 2.01
C ASP A 12 -29.06 -13.28 1.51
N ILE A 13 -29.59 -12.27 2.20
CA ILE A 13 -29.29 -10.86 1.92
C ILE A 13 -27.80 -10.56 2.10
N SER A 14 -27.18 -11.08 3.16
CA SER A 14 -25.75 -10.91 3.41
C SER A 14 -24.90 -11.52 2.31
N ILE A 15 -25.23 -12.73 1.83
CA ILE A 15 -24.55 -13.38 0.70
C ILE A 15 -24.67 -12.53 -0.57
N ALA A 16 -25.83 -11.95 -0.85
CA ALA A 16 -26.02 -11.08 -2.01
C ALA A 16 -25.14 -9.82 -1.94
N ILE A 17 -25.11 -9.15 -0.78
CA ILE A 17 -24.29 -7.96 -0.55
C ILE A 17 -22.79 -8.29 -0.62
N LEU A 18 -22.37 -9.40 0.01
CA LEU A 18 -20.97 -9.86 -0.02
C LEU A 18 -20.54 -10.24 -1.43
N SER A 19 -21.43 -10.80 -2.25
CA SER A 19 -21.14 -11.11 -3.65
C SER A 19 -20.89 -9.85 -4.46
N LEU A 20 -21.69 -8.80 -4.25
CA LEU A 20 -21.44 -7.49 -4.85
C LEU A 20 -20.12 -6.90 -4.36
N ALA A 21 -19.85 -6.95 -3.04
CA ALA A 21 -18.60 -6.48 -2.46
C ALA A 21 -17.38 -7.22 -3.01
N LEU A 22 -17.48 -8.54 -3.23
CA LEU A 22 -16.44 -9.37 -3.82
C LEU A 22 -16.11 -8.92 -5.24
N LEU A 23 -17.13 -8.69 -6.07
CA LEU A 23 -16.94 -8.21 -7.44
C LEU A 23 -16.30 -6.82 -7.46
N LEU A 24 -16.79 -5.90 -6.63
CA LEU A 24 -16.25 -4.54 -6.56
C LEU A 24 -14.79 -4.52 -6.07
N THR A 25 -14.47 -5.29 -5.03
CA THR A 25 -13.09 -5.38 -4.51
C THR A 25 -12.17 -6.06 -5.51
N ALA A 26 -12.60 -7.15 -6.16
CA ALA A 26 -11.83 -7.81 -7.22
C ALA A 26 -11.52 -6.87 -8.40
N VAL A 27 -12.50 -6.09 -8.86
CA VAL A 27 -12.27 -5.07 -9.90
C VAL A 27 -11.25 -4.03 -9.44
N ARG A 28 -11.27 -3.62 -8.17
CA ARG A 28 -10.33 -2.63 -7.64
C ARG A 28 -8.91 -3.17 -7.45
N VAL A 29 -8.75 -4.45 -7.13
CA VAL A 29 -7.44 -5.13 -7.10
C VAL A 29 -6.76 -5.04 -8.48
N VAL A 30 -7.51 -5.25 -9.56
CA VAL A 30 -6.96 -5.21 -10.93
C VAL A 30 -6.76 -3.79 -11.44
N LYS A 31 -7.75 -2.90 -11.25
CA LYS A 31 -7.73 -1.53 -11.78
C LYS A 31 -7.05 -0.50 -10.86
N GLY A 32 -6.52 -0.92 -9.71
CA GLY A 32 -5.87 -0.03 -8.75
C GLY A 32 -4.69 0.73 -9.39
N PRO A 33 -4.63 2.07 -9.28
CA PRO A 33 -3.61 2.89 -9.95
C PRO A 33 -2.23 2.77 -9.29
N THR A 34 -2.18 2.58 -7.97
CA THR A 34 -0.93 2.47 -7.21
C THR A 34 -0.76 1.08 -6.58
N LEU A 35 0.49 0.69 -6.27
CA LEU A 35 0.77 -0.57 -5.56
C LEU A 35 0.10 -0.65 -4.18
N PRO A 36 0.12 0.42 -3.34
CA PRO A 36 -0.62 0.45 -2.08
C PRO A 36 -2.12 0.23 -2.26
N ASP A 37 -2.76 0.84 -3.28
CA ASP A 37 -4.19 0.69 -3.52
C ASP A 37 -4.59 -0.76 -3.82
N ARG A 38 -3.76 -1.47 -4.58
CA ARG A 38 -4.00 -2.87 -4.94
C ARG A 38 -3.93 -3.77 -3.71
N VAL A 39 -2.96 -3.54 -2.83
CA VAL A 39 -2.82 -4.35 -1.61
C VAL A 39 -3.87 -4.04 -0.57
N LEU A 40 -4.26 -2.78 -0.42
CA LEU A 40 -5.43 -2.46 0.40
C LEU A 40 -6.70 -3.15 -0.15
N SER A 41 -6.86 -3.21 -1.47
CA SER A 41 -7.99 -3.91 -2.08
C SER A 41 -7.92 -5.43 -1.89
N LEU A 42 -6.73 -6.01 -1.85
CA LEU A 42 -6.52 -7.42 -1.55
C LEU A 42 -6.83 -7.76 -0.08
N ASP A 43 -6.47 -6.88 0.85
CA ASP A 43 -6.86 -7.00 2.26
C ASP A 43 -8.39 -6.96 2.42
N MET A 44 -9.06 -6.02 1.74
CA MET A 44 -10.52 -5.98 1.69
C MET A 44 -11.13 -7.24 1.07
N LEU A 45 -10.48 -7.85 0.07
CA LEU A 45 -10.94 -9.11 -0.52
C LEU A 45 -10.90 -10.25 0.50
N VAL A 46 -9.85 -10.32 1.32
CA VAL A 46 -9.75 -11.30 2.43
C VAL A 46 -10.85 -11.05 3.46
N ALA A 47 -11.13 -9.80 3.81
CA ALA A 47 -12.22 -9.46 4.73
C ALA A 47 -13.61 -9.87 4.19
N VAL A 48 -13.86 -9.68 2.90
CA VAL A 48 -15.09 -10.14 2.24
C VAL A 48 -15.19 -11.67 2.26
N ALA A 49 -14.09 -12.37 1.97
CA ALA A 49 -14.04 -13.83 2.03
C ALA A 49 -14.30 -14.36 3.45
N MET A 50 -13.73 -13.72 4.48
CA MET A 50 -14.08 -13.99 5.88
C MET A 50 -15.58 -13.82 6.14
N GLY A 51 -16.17 -12.73 5.65
CA GLY A 51 -17.61 -12.47 5.76
C GLY A 51 -18.45 -13.63 5.19
N PHE A 52 -18.09 -14.15 4.01
CA PHE A 52 -18.75 -15.32 3.43
C PHE A 52 -18.69 -16.54 4.35
N ILE A 53 -17.49 -16.85 4.87
CA ILE A 53 -17.27 -18.00 5.74
C ILE A 53 -18.10 -17.88 7.01
N VAL A 54 -18.17 -16.70 7.62
CA VAL A 54 -18.97 -16.45 8.82
C VAL A 54 -20.47 -16.62 8.55
N VAL A 55 -20.98 -16.11 7.42
CA VAL A 55 -22.39 -16.29 7.07
C VAL A 55 -22.72 -17.76 6.81
N ILE A 56 -21.80 -18.51 6.18
CA ILE A 56 -21.93 -19.97 6.00
C ILE A 56 -21.93 -20.66 7.36
N ALA A 57 -21.07 -20.26 8.30
CA ALA A 57 -21.02 -20.81 9.66
C ALA A 57 -22.36 -20.66 10.37
N ILE A 58 -22.98 -19.47 10.27
CA ILE A 58 -24.30 -19.19 10.85
C ILE A 58 -25.37 -20.10 10.24
N ARG A 59 -25.34 -20.32 8.92
CA ARG A 59 -26.32 -21.19 8.24
C ARG A 59 -26.13 -22.67 8.53
N SER A 60 -24.88 -23.13 8.62
CA SER A 60 -24.58 -24.56 8.80
C SER A 60 -24.58 -24.99 10.26
N GLY A 61 -24.45 -24.04 11.20
CA GLY A 61 -24.28 -24.32 12.63
C GLY A 61 -22.91 -24.91 12.99
N PHE A 62 -21.97 -24.98 12.05
CA PHE A 62 -20.65 -25.56 12.28
C PHE A 62 -19.66 -24.46 12.67
N THR A 63 -19.21 -24.49 13.92
CA THR A 63 -18.26 -23.50 14.47
C THR A 63 -16.86 -23.58 13.85
N LEU A 64 -16.51 -24.71 13.22
CA LEU A 64 -15.24 -24.90 12.49
C LEU A 64 -14.99 -23.77 11.47
N TYR A 65 -16.03 -23.27 10.82
CA TYR A 65 -15.91 -22.17 9.86
C TYR A 65 -15.47 -20.86 10.54
N ILE A 66 -15.82 -20.63 11.80
CA ILE A 66 -15.37 -19.46 12.56
C ILE A 66 -13.86 -19.53 12.81
N ASP A 67 -13.33 -20.71 13.15
CA ASP A 67 -11.88 -20.89 13.34
C ASP A 67 -11.11 -20.61 12.03
N ILE A 68 -11.65 -21.10 10.90
CA ILE A 68 -11.10 -20.82 9.57
C ILE A 68 -11.13 -19.31 9.28
N ALA A 69 -12.23 -18.63 9.58
CA ALA A 69 -12.35 -17.19 9.38
C ALA A 69 -11.34 -16.40 10.22
N ILE A 70 -11.16 -16.76 11.49
CA ILE A 70 -10.18 -16.12 12.39
C ILE A 70 -8.76 -16.35 11.86
N ALA A 71 -8.41 -17.58 11.46
CA ALA A 71 -7.10 -17.90 10.90
C ALA A 71 -6.83 -17.10 9.61
N LEU A 72 -7.81 -17.01 8.70
CA LEU A 72 -7.70 -16.19 7.49
C LEU A 72 -7.53 -14.71 7.81
N GLY A 73 -8.21 -14.18 8.82
CA GLY A 73 -8.05 -12.79 9.25
C GLY A 73 -6.65 -12.48 9.76
N LEU A 74 -6.08 -13.37 10.57
CA LEU A 74 -4.71 -13.22 11.08
C LEU A 74 -3.67 -13.29 9.95
N VAL A 75 -3.82 -14.26 9.04
CA VAL A 75 -2.92 -14.41 7.89
C VAL A 75 -3.03 -13.22 6.93
N GLY A 76 -4.26 -12.79 6.63
CA GLY A 76 -4.52 -11.62 5.78
C GLY A 76 -3.87 -10.37 6.34
N PHE A 77 -4.14 -10.06 7.62
CA PHE A 77 -3.54 -8.92 8.30
C PHE A 77 -2.01 -8.95 8.27
N LEU A 78 -1.40 -10.10 8.57
CA LEU A 78 0.05 -10.25 8.55
C LEU A 78 0.63 -10.02 7.14
N ALA A 79 -0.04 -10.52 6.10
CA ALA A 79 0.37 -10.31 4.71
C ALA A 79 0.35 -8.81 4.35
N THR A 80 -0.68 -8.08 4.76
CA THR A 80 -0.83 -6.64 4.52
C THR A 80 0.27 -5.84 5.24
N VAL A 81 0.58 -6.18 6.50
CA VAL A 81 1.68 -5.57 7.26
C VAL A 81 3.05 -5.87 6.62
N ALA A 82 3.29 -7.11 6.20
CA ALA A 82 4.52 -7.50 5.54
C ALA A 82 4.72 -6.71 4.24
N PHE A 83 3.65 -6.55 3.45
CA PHE A 83 3.69 -5.78 2.21
C PHE A 83 3.92 -4.28 2.46
N ALA A 84 3.28 -3.69 3.47
CA ALA A 84 3.51 -2.30 3.84
C ALA A 84 4.98 -2.05 4.23
N ARG A 85 5.59 -2.99 4.98
CA ARG A 85 7.03 -2.95 5.30
C ARG A 85 7.89 -3.09 4.05
N PHE A 86 7.52 -3.97 3.12
CA PHE A 86 8.22 -4.17 1.87
C PHE A 86 8.24 -2.89 1.03
N ILE A 87 7.08 -2.26 0.78
CA ILE A 87 7.01 -1.00 0.01
C ILE A 87 7.87 0.09 0.66
N ARG A 88 7.79 0.25 1.99
CA ARG A 88 8.59 1.26 2.69
C ARG A 88 10.09 0.98 2.54
N SER A 89 10.48 -0.29 2.62
CA SER A 89 11.89 -0.68 2.48
C SER A 89 12.40 -0.51 1.05
N SER A 90 11.57 -0.71 0.02
CA SER A 90 11.97 -0.48 -1.37
C SER A 90 12.13 1.01 -1.67
N ALA A 91 11.26 1.86 -1.13
CA ALA A 91 11.36 3.31 -1.33
C ALA A 91 12.69 3.89 -0.81
N MET A 92 13.17 3.43 0.36
CA MET A 92 14.46 3.87 0.92
C MET A 92 15.68 3.40 0.11
N ARG A 93 15.57 2.28 -0.63
CA ARG A 93 16.66 1.78 -1.49
C ARG A 93 16.84 2.66 -2.72
N ASP A 94 15.74 3.08 -3.35
CA ASP A 94 15.80 3.93 -4.54
C ASP A 94 16.44 5.30 -4.27
N GLU A 95 16.22 5.90 -3.10
CA GLU A 95 16.89 7.14 -2.68
C GLU A 95 18.41 6.97 -2.54
N THR A 96 18.87 5.77 -2.13
CA THR A 96 20.30 5.49 -1.99
C THR A 96 20.97 5.30 -3.35
N GLU A 97 20.25 4.81 -4.36
CA GLU A 97 20.76 4.63 -5.72
C GLU A 97 20.68 5.92 -6.57
N THR A 98 19.69 6.78 -6.33
CA THR A 98 19.54 8.07 -7.06
C THR A 98 20.13 9.28 -6.34
N GLY A 99 20.60 9.11 -5.09
CA GLY A 99 20.98 10.18 -4.18
C GLY A 99 22.40 10.11 -3.61
N PHE A 100 23.40 9.76 -4.43
CA PHE A 100 24.76 10.25 -4.23
C PHE A 100 25.36 10.75 -5.55
N GLN A 101 24.63 11.64 -6.22
CA GLN A 101 25.31 12.65 -7.04
C GLN A 101 25.92 13.64 -6.05
N VAL A 102 27.13 13.36 -5.58
CA VAL A 102 28.06 14.45 -5.24
C VAL A 102 28.18 15.22 -6.53
N ARG A 103 27.39 16.28 -6.69
CA ARG A 103 27.79 17.34 -7.60
C ARG A 103 29.17 17.73 -7.09
N PRO A 104 30.27 17.55 -7.85
CA PRO A 104 31.52 18.15 -7.45
C PRO A 104 31.20 19.63 -7.31
N HIS A 105 31.25 20.16 -6.10
CA HIS A 105 31.12 21.59 -5.91
C HIS A 105 32.37 22.16 -6.59
N PRO A 106 32.27 22.84 -7.75
CA PRO A 106 33.43 23.49 -8.32
C PRO A 106 33.55 24.81 -7.58
N MET A 107 33.98 24.76 -6.32
CA MET A 107 34.70 25.87 -5.71
C MET A 107 36.16 25.71 -6.12
N ALA A 108 36.39 25.78 -7.43
CA ALA A 108 37.68 26.28 -7.87
C ALA A 108 37.69 27.75 -7.41
N TYR A 109 38.58 28.04 -6.48
CA TYR A 109 38.92 29.38 -6.06
C TYR A 109 40.15 29.77 -6.86
N ASP A 110 40.10 30.92 -7.54
CA ASP A 110 41.29 31.50 -8.14
C ASP A 110 41.90 32.48 -7.14
N SER A 111 43.23 32.50 -7.05
CA SER A 111 43.92 33.51 -6.26
C SER A 111 43.89 34.81 -7.05
N GLY A 112 42.99 35.71 -6.65
CA GLY A 112 42.89 37.05 -7.22
C GLY A 112 44.23 37.78 -7.14
N SER A 113 44.44 38.80 -7.97
CA SER A 113 45.71 39.53 -8.09
C SER A 113 46.26 40.13 -6.78
N ASN A 114 45.41 40.23 -5.75
CA ASN A 114 45.73 40.74 -4.42
C ASN A 114 45.92 39.62 -3.36
N GLY A 115 45.93 38.35 -3.77
CA GLY A 115 46.06 37.20 -2.89
C GLY A 115 44.76 36.78 -2.18
N GLU A 116 43.61 37.26 -2.62
CA GLU A 116 42.31 36.86 -2.10
C GLU A 116 41.76 35.68 -2.91
N ASP A 117 41.25 34.66 -2.24
CA ASP A 117 40.55 33.56 -2.89
C ASP A 117 39.17 34.08 -3.35
N VAL A 118 38.94 34.14 -4.67
CA VAL A 118 37.63 34.44 -5.27
C VAL A 118 37.04 33.27 -6.06
N PRO A 119 35.72 33.01 -5.98
CA PRO A 119 35.11 31.88 -6.68
C PRO A 119 35.18 32.08 -8.20
N VAL A 120 35.57 31.04 -8.94
CA VAL A 120 35.85 31.10 -10.40
C VAL A 120 34.63 31.53 -11.24
N VAL A 121 33.41 31.42 -10.71
CA VAL A 121 32.18 31.90 -11.38
C VAL A 121 32.17 33.44 -11.55
N SER A 122 32.85 34.19 -10.68
CA SER A 122 32.81 35.66 -10.72
C SER A 122 33.58 36.27 -11.90
N ALA A 123 34.54 35.56 -12.50
CA ALA A 123 35.38 36.11 -13.56
C ALA A 123 34.66 36.20 -14.92
N ASP A 124 33.73 35.27 -15.20
CA ASP A 124 33.01 35.22 -16.49
C ASP A 124 31.87 36.23 -16.59
N GLU A 125 31.27 36.65 -15.46
CA GLU A 125 30.22 37.68 -15.44
C GLU A 125 30.78 39.11 -15.55
N ALA A 126 32.03 39.37 -15.13
CA ALA A 126 32.62 40.71 -15.15
C ALA A 126 33.07 41.20 -16.53
N LYS A 127 33.01 40.37 -17.58
CA LYS A 127 33.41 40.74 -18.95
C LYS A 127 32.24 41.07 -19.87
N LYS A 128 31.02 41.17 -19.33
CA LYS A 128 29.81 41.41 -20.11
C LYS A 128 29.31 42.86 -20.11
N ASP A 129 30.00 43.76 -19.40
CA ASP A 129 29.72 45.21 -19.42
C ASP A 129 30.84 46.00 -20.10
#